data_AF-A0A423KG60-F1
#
_entry.id   AF-A0A423KG60-F1
#
_cell.length_a   1.000
_cell.length_b   1.000
_cell.length_c   1.000
_cell.angle_alpha   90.00
_cell.angle_beta   90.00
_cell.angle_gamma   90.00
#
_symmetry.space_group_name_H-M   'P 1'
#
loop_
_entity.id
_entity.type
_entity.pdbx_description
1 polymer ?
#
loop_
_entity_poly.entity_id
_entity_poly.type
_entity_poly.pdbx_seq_one_letter_code
_entity_poly.pdbx_strand_id
1 'polypeptide(L)'
;MLIWRHALILLKLRIAPISIAMQNGSVANLSVPLGAAEELSRLRFVFSDMTVESRSTHPYKPGEDFWYFKGKSSEIDQAIATALEDFIPGEEWFAGEFALVYASLTKNRPTPVTLDVARQSLELITAIYHSAETGTVVTLPILSSHPKYLDLMPSSKAF
;
A
#
# COMPACT_ATOMS: atom_id res chain seq x y z
N MET A 1 18.06 -33.44 8.17
CA MET A 1 16.95 -32.49 7.94
C MET A 1 16.28 -32.13 9.28
N LEU A 2 17.05 -31.51 10.19
CA LEU A 2 16.61 -31.24 11.57
C LEU A 2 17.29 -29.98 12.14
N ILE A 3 17.56 -28.98 11.28
CA ILE A 3 18.31 -27.76 11.68
C ILE A 3 17.37 -26.56 11.84
N TRP A 4 16.14 -26.62 11.32
CA TRP A 4 15.20 -25.49 11.31
C TRP A 4 14.26 -25.42 12.53
N ARG A 5 14.25 -26.41 13.43
CA ARG A 5 13.31 -26.44 14.57
C ARG A 5 13.77 -25.70 15.83
N HIS A 6 15.05 -25.40 15.98
CA HIS A 6 15.60 -24.82 17.23
C HIS A 6 16.08 -23.36 17.10
N ALA A 7 16.02 -22.74 15.92
CA ALA A 7 16.36 -21.32 15.75
C ALA A 7 15.16 -20.37 15.97
N LEU A 8 13.97 -20.90 16.25
CA LEU A 8 12.72 -20.12 16.39
C LEU A 8 12.31 -19.93 17.86
N ILE A 9 13.26 -19.88 18.78
CA ILE A 9 13.03 -19.58 20.20
C ILE A 9 13.85 -18.33 20.50
N LEU A 10 13.31 -17.15 20.16
CA LEU A 10 13.55 -15.82 20.77
C LEU A 10 13.12 -14.62 19.88
N LEU A 11 12.65 -14.81 18.64
CA LEU A 11 12.01 -13.72 17.88
C LEU A 11 10.49 -13.72 18.11
N LYS A 12 9.99 -12.81 18.95
CA LYS A 12 8.58 -12.38 18.91
C LYS A 12 8.40 -11.53 17.64
N LEU A 13 8.33 -12.17 16.48
CA LEU A 13 8.12 -11.48 15.20
C LEU A 13 6.69 -10.91 15.18
N ARG A 14 6.54 -9.58 15.24
CA ARG A 14 5.25 -8.88 15.10
C ARG A 14 5.17 -8.33 13.67
N ILE A 15 4.63 -9.12 12.75
CA ILE A 15 4.48 -8.74 11.34
C ILE A 15 3.08 -9.09 10.86
N ALA A 16 2.48 -8.20 10.07
CA ALA A 16 1.24 -8.46 9.35
C ALA A 16 1.54 -8.61 7.85
N PRO A 17 1.75 -9.85 7.35
CA PRO A 17 1.84 -10.11 5.92
C PRO A 17 0.42 -10.21 5.34
N ILE A 18 0.17 -9.47 4.26
CA ILE A 18 -1.12 -9.44 3.57
C ILE A 18 -0.85 -9.67 2.08
N SER A 19 -1.53 -10.66 1.50
CA SER A 19 -1.50 -10.93 0.05
C SER A 19 -2.87 -10.66 -0.55
N ILE A 20 -2.89 -9.88 -1.63
CA ILE A 20 -4.13 -9.41 -2.28
C ILE A 20 -4.09 -9.81 -3.75
N ALA A 21 -5.13 -10.50 -4.20
CA ALA A 21 -5.40 -10.69 -5.63
C ALA A 21 -6.21 -9.49 -6.16
N MET A 22 -5.65 -8.77 -7.13
CA MET A 22 -6.25 -7.58 -7.71
C MET A 22 -7.20 -7.96 -8.84
N GLN A 23 -8.20 -7.11 -9.11
CA GLN A 23 -9.21 -7.36 -10.16
C GLN A 23 -8.60 -7.51 -11.56
N ASN A 24 -7.48 -6.84 -11.84
CA ASN A 24 -6.76 -6.92 -13.11
C ASN A 24 -5.82 -8.15 -13.21
N GLY A 25 -5.87 -9.07 -12.24
CA GLY A 25 -5.04 -10.27 -12.20
C GLY A 25 -3.64 -10.06 -11.63
N SER A 26 -3.26 -8.84 -11.23
CA SER A 26 -2.01 -8.62 -10.51
C SER A 26 -2.12 -9.04 -9.04
N VAL A 27 -0.97 -9.09 -8.36
CA VAL A 27 -0.90 -9.41 -6.93
C VAL A 27 -0.20 -8.26 -6.21
N ALA A 28 -0.77 -7.82 -5.08
CA ALA A 28 -0.13 -6.91 -4.16
C ALA A 28 0.23 -7.65 -2.86
N ASN A 29 1.40 -7.34 -2.32
CA ASN A 29 1.82 -7.80 -1.00
C ASN A 29 2.10 -6.60 -0.12
N LEU A 30 1.49 -6.57 1.08
CA LEU A 30 1.76 -5.58 2.10
C LEU A 30 2.44 -6.30 3.26
N SER A 31 3.48 -5.68 3.80
CA SER A 31 4.24 -6.21 4.92
C SER A 31 4.44 -5.10 5.92
N VAL A 32 3.78 -5.23 7.09
CA VAL A 32 3.79 -4.20 8.13
C VAL A 32 4.42 -4.80 9.40
N PRO A 33 5.75 -4.75 9.54
CA PRO A 33 6.41 -5.12 10.77
C PRO A 33 6.20 -4.05 11.85
N LEU A 34 5.87 -4.47 13.07
CA LEU A 34 5.76 -3.61 14.24
C LEU A 34 7.01 -3.75 15.10
N GLY A 35 7.55 -2.62 15.56
CA GLY A 35 8.73 -2.59 16.43
C GLY A 35 10.05 -2.78 15.67
N ALA A 36 10.09 -2.42 14.39
CA ALA A 36 11.36 -2.29 13.68
C ALA A 36 12.24 -1.25 14.39
N ALA A 37 13.55 -1.51 14.49
CA ALA A 37 14.49 -0.56 15.08
C ALA A 37 14.61 0.73 14.26
N GLU A 38 14.37 0.61 12.95
CA GLU A 38 14.27 1.71 12.01
C GLU A 38 12.92 1.61 11.28
N GLU A 39 12.16 2.69 11.30
CA GLU A 39 10.89 2.78 10.57
C GLU A 39 11.17 3.16 9.11
N LEU A 40 10.53 2.45 8.17
CA LEU A 40 10.61 2.77 6.75
C LEU A 40 9.33 2.35 6.03
N SER A 41 9.02 3.07 4.96
CA SER A 41 7.99 2.69 4.00
C SER A 41 8.60 2.65 2.61
N ARG A 42 8.36 1.55 1.88
CA ARG A 42 8.89 1.34 0.53
C ARG A 42 7.80 0.83 -0.39
N LEU A 43 7.66 1.46 -1.55
CA LEU A 43 6.75 1.04 -2.59
C LEU A 43 7.55 0.41 -3.73
N ARG A 44 7.13 -0.77 -4.20
CA ARG A 44 7.76 -1.45 -5.33
C ARG A 44 6.72 -2.01 -6.27
N PHE A 45 6.77 -1.58 -7.51
CA PHE A 45 5.90 -1.98 -8.59
C PHE A 45 6.72 -2.75 -9.62
N VAL A 46 6.28 -3.95 -9.97
CA VAL A 46 6.94 -4.81 -10.95
C VAL A 46 5.99 -5.04 -12.11
N PHE A 47 6.34 -4.49 -13.26
CA PHE A 47 5.61 -4.63 -14.51
C PHE A 47 6.30 -5.68 -15.40
N SER A 48 5.66 -6.00 -16.52
CA SER A 48 6.19 -6.97 -17.49
C SER A 48 7.54 -6.56 -18.06
N ASP A 49 7.78 -5.26 -18.19
CA ASP A 49 8.90 -4.63 -18.91
C ASP A 49 9.71 -3.64 -18.06
N MET A 50 9.26 -3.30 -16.86
CA MET A 50 9.98 -2.38 -15.96
C MET A 50 9.75 -2.66 -14.47
N THR A 51 10.60 -2.08 -13.62
CA THR A 51 10.43 -1.98 -12.18
C THR A 51 10.47 -0.52 -11.76
N VAL A 52 9.56 -0.15 -10.87
CA VAL A 52 9.50 1.17 -10.25
C VAL A 52 9.57 1.00 -8.73
N GLU A 53 10.44 1.74 -8.07
CA GLU A 53 10.64 1.63 -6.63
C GLU A 53 10.77 3.01 -6.01
N SER A 54 10.03 3.24 -4.94
CA SER A 54 10.30 4.38 -4.08
C SER A 54 11.50 4.04 -3.20
N ARG A 55 12.62 4.74 -3.39
CA ARG A 55 13.85 4.51 -2.62
C ARG A 55 13.94 5.39 -1.39
N SER A 56 12.79 5.83 -0.89
CA SER A 56 12.70 6.66 0.29
C SER A 56 13.13 5.92 1.54
N THR A 57 13.75 6.67 2.45
CA THR A 57 14.03 6.24 3.82
C THR A 57 12.99 6.81 4.79
N HIS A 58 12.04 7.62 4.32
CA HIS A 58 11.02 8.22 5.16
C HIS A 58 9.86 7.24 5.45
N PRO A 59 9.51 6.99 6.72
CA PRO A 59 8.45 6.05 7.08
C PRO A 59 7.04 6.52 6.70
N TYR A 60 6.78 7.83 6.67
CA TYR A 60 5.44 8.39 6.44
C TYR A 60 5.31 9.14 5.12
N LYS A 61 6.40 9.26 4.37
CA LYS A 61 6.46 9.98 3.10
C LYS A 61 7.23 9.17 2.05
N PRO A 62 6.79 7.96 1.73
CA PRO A 62 7.54 7.05 0.89
C PRO A 62 7.75 7.55 -0.55
N GLY A 63 7.07 8.63 -0.96
CA GLY A 63 7.17 9.24 -2.29
C GLY A 63 8.06 10.48 -2.39
N GLU A 64 8.53 11.05 -1.26
CA GLU A 64 9.23 12.36 -1.22
C GLU A 64 10.69 12.27 -1.69
N ASP A 65 11.30 11.09 -1.57
CA ASP A 65 12.65 10.83 -2.08
C ASP A 65 12.67 10.32 -3.52
N PHE A 66 13.87 10.12 -4.06
CA PHE A 66 14.10 9.60 -5.40
C PHE A 66 13.33 8.32 -5.70
N TRP A 67 12.55 8.40 -6.78
CA TRP A 67 11.98 7.24 -7.45
C TRP A 67 13.02 6.60 -8.37
N TYR A 68 13.14 5.29 -8.30
CA TYR A 68 13.97 4.50 -9.18
C TYR A 68 13.12 3.81 -10.23
N PHE A 69 13.35 4.17 -11.50
CA PHE A 69 12.73 3.54 -12.65
C PHE A 69 13.79 2.73 -13.41
N LYS A 70 13.45 1.49 -13.77
CA LYS A 70 14.35 0.65 -14.56
C LYS A 70 13.59 -0.23 -15.54
N GLY A 71 13.85 -0.03 -16.83
CA GLY A 71 13.40 -0.89 -17.90
C GLY A 71 14.20 -2.20 -17.99
N LYS A 72 13.58 -3.22 -18.57
CA LYS A 72 14.24 -4.48 -18.93
C LYS A 72 15.06 -4.40 -20.22
N SER A 73 14.96 -3.28 -20.96
CA SER A 73 15.73 -3.00 -22.16
C SER A 73 16.07 -1.52 -22.28
N SER A 74 17.03 -1.19 -23.15
CA SER A 74 17.42 0.18 -23.47
C SER A 74 16.27 1.01 -24.04
N GLU A 75 15.39 0.39 -24.82
CA GLU A 75 14.25 1.06 -25.42
C GLU A 75 13.25 1.50 -24.35
N ILE A 76 13.01 0.66 -23.34
CA ILE A 76 12.14 1.01 -22.21
C ILE A 76 12.80 2.07 -21.32
N ASP A 77 14.11 1.98 -21.06
CA ASP A 77 14.83 3.02 -20.31
C ASP A 77 14.73 4.39 -21.02
N GLN A 78 14.86 4.41 -22.36
CA GLN A 78 14.71 5.64 -23.14
C GLN A 78 13.27 6.17 -23.09
N ALA A 79 12.27 5.28 -23.17
CA ALA A 79 10.86 5.67 -23.05
C ALA A 79 10.55 6.27 -21.68
N ILE A 80 11.10 5.69 -20.60
CA ILE A 80 11.01 6.23 -19.23
C ILE A 80 11.63 7.63 -19.17
N ALA A 81 12.85 7.80 -19.69
CA ALA A 81 13.53 9.09 -19.68
C ALA A 81 12.73 10.17 -20.42
N THR A 82 12.20 9.85 -21.61
CA THR A 82 11.35 10.75 -22.39
C THR A 82 10.04 11.08 -21.66
N ALA A 83 9.41 10.11 -21.00
CA ALA A 83 8.17 10.35 -20.25
C ALA A 83 8.36 11.26 -19.02
N LEU A 84 9.57 11.31 -18.47
CA LEU A 84 9.90 12.10 -17.29
C LEU A 84 10.61 13.43 -17.61
N GLU A 85 10.92 13.71 -18.89
CA GLU A 85 11.74 14.85 -19.31
C GLU A 85 11.17 16.20 -18.85
N ASP A 86 9.85 16.38 -18.99
CA ASP A 86 9.14 17.60 -18.61
C ASP A 86 8.39 17.49 -17.26
N PHE A 87 8.71 16.46 -16.47
CA PHE A 87 8.05 16.27 -15.18
C PHE A 87 8.50 17.32 -14.16
N ILE A 88 7.55 18.10 -13.64
CA ILE A 88 7.78 19.06 -12.56
C ILE A 88 7.05 18.54 -11.33
N PRO A 89 7.76 18.20 -10.23
CA PRO A 89 7.13 17.81 -8.98
C PRO A 89 6.19 18.91 -8.47
N GLY A 90 5.00 18.51 -8.02
CA GLY A 90 4.07 19.40 -7.32
C GLY A 90 4.34 19.44 -5.82
N GLU A 91 3.54 20.22 -5.11
CA GLU A 91 3.48 20.14 -3.65
C GLU A 91 3.07 18.74 -3.22
N GLU A 92 3.78 18.19 -2.24
CA GLU A 92 3.50 16.87 -1.69
C GLU A 92 2.81 16.94 -0.33
N TRP A 93 2.38 15.77 0.12
CA TRP A 93 1.79 15.54 1.43
C TRP A 93 0.61 16.48 1.73
N PHE A 94 0.51 16.99 2.96
CA PHE A 94 -0.57 17.90 3.36
C PHE A 94 -0.65 19.16 2.49
N ALA A 95 0.49 19.74 2.05
CA ALA A 95 0.48 20.92 1.19
C ALA A 95 -0.17 20.60 -0.17
N GLY A 96 0.21 19.47 -0.78
CA GLY A 96 -0.40 18.95 -1.99
C GLY A 96 -1.89 18.63 -1.81
N GLU A 97 -2.25 17.96 -0.72
CA GLU A 97 -3.65 17.63 -0.41
C GLU A 97 -4.51 18.89 -0.29
N PHE A 98 -4.09 19.89 0.49
CA PHE A 98 -4.83 21.14 0.63
C PHE A 98 -4.91 21.92 -0.68
N ALA A 99 -3.86 21.90 -1.52
CA ALA A 99 -3.89 22.51 -2.85
C ALA A 99 -4.92 21.83 -3.77
N LEU A 100 -5.00 20.49 -3.75
CA LEU A 100 -5.98 19.72 -4.51
C LEU A 100 -7.41 19.95 -4.02
N VAL A 101 -7.62 19.98 -2.71
CA VAL A 101 -8.92 20.32 -2.11
C VAL A 101 -9.35 21.73 -2.50
N TYR A 102 -8.44 22.72 -2.38
CA TYR A 102 -8.72 24.09 -2.81
C TYR A 102 -9.11 24.17 -4.28
N ALA A 103 -8.39 23.47 -5.16
CA ALA A 103 -8.70 23.43 -6.58
C ALA A 103 -10.06 22.75 -6.87
N SER A 104 -10.43 21.73 -6.10
CA SER A 104 -11.75 21.11 -6.22
C SER A 104 -12.86 22.08 -5.86
N LEU A 105 -12.70 22.81 -4.74
CA LEU A 105 -13.70 23.77 -4.25
C LEU A 105 -13.84 25.02 -5.12
N THR A 106 -12.73 25.50 -5.73
CA THR A 106 -12.71 26.81 -6.41
C THR A 106 -12.65 26.72 -7.93
N LYS A 107 -12.18 25.61 -8.49
CA LYS A 107 -11.91 25.45 -9.94
C LYS A 107 -12.70 24.29 -10.56
N ASN A 108 -13.71 23.76 -9.86
CA ASN A 108 -14.52 22.63 -10.29
C ASN A 108 -13.67 21.42 -10.74
N ARG A 109 -12.57 21.17 -10.04
CA ARG A 109 -11.72 19.99 -10.26
C ARG A 109 -12.28 18.79 -9.49
N PRO A 110 -12.03 17.55 -9.96
CA PRO A 110 -12.39 16.35 -9.20
C PRO A 110 -11.79 16.38 -7.80
N THR A 111 -12.50 15.82 -6.81
CA THR A 111 -11.93 15.65 -5.47
C THR A 111 -10.75 14.67 -5.55
N PRO A 112 -9.64 14.93 -4.84
CA PRO A 112 -8.47 14.04 -4.87
C PRO A 112 -8.77 12.64 -4.33
N VAL A 113 -9.71 12.55 -3.38
CA VAL A 113 -10.26 11.30 -2.85
C VAL A 113 -11.79 11.40 -2.89
N THR A 114 -12.47 10.40 -3.48
CA THR A 114 -13.93 10.31 -3.49
C THR A 114 -14.41 9.47 -2.31
N LEU A 115 -15.70 9.58 -1.97
CA LEU A 115 -16.31 8.72 -0.94
C LEU A 115 -16.24 7.23 -1.34
N ASP A 116 -16.30 6.91 -2.63
CA ASP A 116 -16.18 5.53 -3.11
C ASP A 116 -14.77 4.97 -2.87
N VAL A 117 -13.72 5.77 -3.11
CA VAL A 117 -12.33 5.36 -2.82
C VAL A 117 -12.10 5.22 -1.31
N ALA A 118 -12.64 6.14 -0.51
CA ALA A 118 -12.59 6.04 0.95
C ALA A 118 -13.32 4.78 1.45
N ARG A 119 -14.48 4.47 0.87
CA ARG A 119 -15.24 3.27 1.17
C ARG A 119 -14.45 2.00 0.84
N GLN A 120 -13.88 1.89 -0.36
CA GLN A 120 -13.06 0.75 -0.77
C GLN A 120 -11.85 0.54 0.17
N SER A 121 -11.24 1.62 0.65
CA SER A 121 -10.14 1.55 1.62
C SER A 121 -10.58 0.96 2.96
N LEU A 122 -11.74 1.39 3.47
CA LEU A 122 -12.33 0.80 4.68
C LEU A 122 -12.70 -0.66 4.48
N GLU A 123 -13.25 -1.03 3.33
CA GLU A 123 -13.57 -2.43 3.02
C GLU A 123 -12.33 -3.33 3.00
N LEU A 124 -11.21 -2.84 2.45
CA LEU A 124 -9.94 -3.54 2.48
C LEU A 124 -9.44 -3.74 3.93
N ILE A 125 -9.51 -2.71 4.76
CA ILE A 125 -9.15 -2.81 6.18
C ILE A 125 -10.04 -3.85 6.89
N THR A 126 -11.35 -3.81 6.65
CA THR A 126 -12.30 -4.80 7.18
C THR A 126 -11.94 -6.22 6.77
N ALA A 127 -11.61 -6.42 5.49
CA ALA A 127 -11.20 -7.72 4.97
C ALA A 127 -9.92 -8.23 5.63
N ILE A 128 -8.91 -7.35 5.82
CA ILE A 128 -7.64 -7.70 6.48
C ILE A 128 -7.89 -8.18 7.92
N TYR A 129 -8.64 -7.41 8.73
CA TYR A 129 -8.93 -7.78 10.11
C TYR A 129 -9.76 -9.07 10.20
N HIS A 130 -10.78 -9.22 9.35
CA HIS A 130 -11.58 -10.45 9.33
C HIS A 130 -10.77 -11.67 8.91
N SER A 131 -9.92 -11.53 7.90
CA SER A 131 -9.01 -12.59 7.43
C SER A 131 -8.02 -12.98 8.53
N ALA A 132 -7.44 -12.02 9.25
CA ALA A 132 -6.53 -12.27 10.36
C ALA A 132 -7.19 -13.03 11.52
N GLU A 133 -8.46 -12.74 11.82
CA GLU A 133 -9.21 -13.42 12.89
C GLU A 133 -9.65 -14.84 12.51
N THR A 134 -10.00 -15.06 11.23
CA THR A 134 -10.66 -16.30 10.79
C THR A 134 -9.74 -17.24 10.01
N GLY A 135 -8.59 -16.75 9.52
CA GLY A 135 -7.72 -17.46 8.60
C GLY A 135 -8.32 -17.67 7.21
N THR A 136 -9.39 -16.96 6.85
CA THR A 136 -10.11 -17.12 5.57
C THR A 136 -9.78 -16.03 4.57
N VAL A 137 -9.94 -16.35 3.28
CA VAL A 137 -9.86 -15.36 2.20
C VAL A 137 -11.17 -14.56 2.18
N VAL A 138 -11.06 -13.24 2.11
CA VAL A 138 -12.22 -12.33 2.05
C VAL A 138 -12.31 -11.72 0.65
N THR A 139 -13.49 -11.78 0.05
CA THR A 139 -13.77 -11.18 -1.25
C THR A 139 -14.41 -9.81 -1.07
N LEU A 140 -13.91 -8.82 -1.80
CA LEU A 140 -14.48 -7.46 -1.86
C LEU A 140 -15.54 -7.37 -2.98
N PRO A 141 -16.56 -6.50 -2.86
CA PRO A 141 -16.78 -5.52 -1.78
C PRO A 141 -17.38 -6.14 -0.51
N ILE A 142 -17.22 -5.46 0.62
CA ILE A 142 -17.83 -5.88 1.90
C ILE A 142 -19.31 -5.50 1.93
N LEU A 143 -20.18 -6.51 1.92
CA LEU A 143 -21.63 -6.33 1.97
C LEU A 143 -22.12 -5.94 3.38
N SER A 144 -23.30 -5.32 3.45
CA SER A 144 -23.95 -4.91 4.70
C SER A 144 -24.24 -6.05 5.68
N SER A 145 -24.31 -7.29 5.19
CA SER A 145 -24.46 -8.50 5.99
C SER A 145 -23.16 -9.00 6.64
N HIS A 146 -22.00 -8.42 6.30
CA HIS A 146 -20.72 -8.86 6.81
C HIS A 146 -20.61 -8.60 8.33
N PRO A 147 -20.10 -9.54 9.14
CA PRO A 147 -20.09 -9.42 10.61
C PRO A 147 -19.31 -8.20 11.12
N LYS A 148 -18.32 -7.71 10.36
CA LYS A 148 -17.54 -6.51 10.65
C LYS A 148 -17.96 -5.27 9.84
N TYR A 149 -19.18 -5.24 9.29
CA TYR A 149 -19.62 -4.10 8.47
C TYR A 149 -19.75 -2.80 9.28
N LEU A 150 -20.23 -2.89 10.53
CA LEU A 150 -20.44 -1.74 11.42
C LEU A 150 -19.32 -1.51 12.42
N ASP A 151 -18.51 -2.54 12.71
CA ASP A 151 -17.47 -2.47 13.73
C ASP A 151 -16.26 -3.34 13.34
N LEU A 152 -15.08 -2.73 13.42
CA LEU A 152 -13.78 -3.36 13.13
C LEU A 152 -13.13 -3.96 14.37
N MET A 153 -13.65 -3.70 15.56
CA MET A 153 -13.04 -4.12 16.81
C MET A 153 -12.81 -5.63 16.87
N PRO A 154 -11.66 -6.07 17.42
CA PRO A 154 -11.41 -7.49 17.60
C PRO A 154 -12.41 -8.14 18.54
N SER A 155 -12.85 -9.35 18.20
CA SER A 155 -13.74 -10.14 19.06
C SER A 155 -13.05 -10.61 20.37
N SER A 156 -11.72 -10.57 20.43
CA SER A 156 -10.87 -10.93 21.56
C SER A 156 -9.85 -9.83 21.87
N LYS A 157 -9.62 -9.53 23.16
CA LYS A 157 -8.62 -8.54 23.62
C LYS A 157 -7.17 -9.09 23.67
N ALA A 158 -6.91 -10.29 23.17
CA ALA A 158 -5.59 -10.90 23.28
C ALA A 158 -4.63 -10.44 22.17
N PHE A 159 -3.66 -9.58 22.52
CA PHE A 159 -2.45 -9.25 21.75
C PHE A 159 -1.20 -9.43 22.62
#